data_AF-A0A916CR88-F1
#
_entry.id   AF-A0A916CR88-F1
#
_cell.length_a   1.000
_cell.length_b   1.000
_cell.length_c   1.000
_cell.angle_alpha   90.00
_cell.angle_beta   90.00
_cell.angle_gamma   90.00
#
_symmetry.space_group_name_H-M   'P 1'
#
loop_
_entity.id
_entity.type
_entity.pdbx_description
1 polymer ?
#
loop_
_entity_poly.entity_id
_entity_poly.type
_entity_poly.pdbx_seq_one_letter_code
_entity_poly.pdbx_strand_id
1 'polypeptide(L)'
;MKTFPYSILLAVICAASPLIADEMPATVQATTTDGDQVMLHPNGRWEFVDSKKAAQAAAVAQKFPENQVCPPGSQGKFLGFGRCIPPGDKDFNRGSLSGKGR
;
A
#
# COMPACT_ATOMS: atom_id res chain seq x y z
N MET A 1 21.66 34.13 -15.15
CA MET A 1 20.67 33.09 -15.51
C MET A 1 21.33 32.10 -16.47
N LYS A 2 21.84 30.96 -15.97
CA LYS A 2 22.51 29.91 -16.77
C LYS A 2 22.09 28.50 -16.29
N THR A 3 20.79 28.29 -16.06
CA THR A 3 20.21 26.99 -15.67
C THR A 3 19.58 26.22 -16.83
N PHE A 4 19.46 26.86 -18.01
CA PHE A 4 18.81 26.31 -19.19
C PHE A 4 19.33 24.96 -19.72
N PRO A 5 20.65 24.66 -19.75
CA PRO A 5 21.10 23.41 -20.36
C PRO A 5 20.82 22.18 -19.48
N TYR A 6 20.78 22.36 -18.16
CA TYR A 6 20.54 21.27 -17.21
C TYR A 6 19.07 20.82 -17.20
N SER A 7 18.13 21.75 -17.38
CA SER A 7 16.70 21.43 -17.47
C SER A 7 16.37 20.60 -18.71
N ILE A 8 17.03 20.90 -19.83
CA ILE A 8 16.86 20.14 -21.09
C ILE A 8 17.49 18.75 -20.95
N LEU A 9 18.68 18.66 -20.36
CA LEU A 9 19.35 17.38 -20.11
C LEU A 9 18.53 16.46 -19.19
N LEU A 10 17.94 17.01 -18.12
CA LEU A 10 17.08 16.27 -17.21
C LEU A 10 15.80 15.77 -17.92
N ALA A 11 15.18 16.60 -18.76
CA ALA A 11 14.01 16.21 -19.53
C ALA A 11 14.30 15.07 -20.52
N VAL A 12 15.47 15.09 -21.17
CA VAL A 12 15.90 14.02 -22.09
C VAL A 12 16.17 12.71 -21.34
N ILE A 13 16.76 12.76 -20.14
CA ILE A 13 17.00 11.56 -19.32
C ILE A 13 15.68 10.95 -18.84
N CYS A 14 14.70 11.76 -18.43
CA CYS A 14 13.37 11.27 -18.07
C CYS A 14 12.61 10.67 -19.27
N ALA A 15 12.77 11.23 -20.47
CA ALA A 15 12.08 10.76 -21.67
C ALA A 15 12.74 9.52 -22.33
N ALA A 16 14.03 9.28 -22.08
CA ALA A 16 14.78 8.16 -22.65
C ALA A 16 14.68 6.86 -21.82
N SER A 17 13.92 6.87 -20.71
CA SER A 17 13.66 5.66 -19.95
C SER A 17 12.68 4.80 -20.75
N PRO A 18 13.08 3.61 -21.23
CA PRO A 18 12.10 2.70 -21.80
C PRO A 18 11.20 2.27 -20.63
N LEU A 19 9.99 2.82 -20.58
CA LEU A 19 8.89 2.29 -19.79
C LEU A 19 8.50 0.95 -20.42
N ILE A 20 9.40 -0.04 -20.34
CA ILE A 20 9.01 -1.43 -20.50
C ILE A 20 8.21 -1.72 -19.24
N ALA A 21 6.91 -1.50 -19.32
CA ALA A 21 5.99 -2.16 -18.41
C ALA A 21 6.20 -3.64 -18.65
N ASP A 22 6.96 -4.28 -17.76
CA ASP A 22 7.02 -5.73 -17.68
C ASP A 22 5.57 -6.21 -17.62
N GLU A 23 5.19 -7.12 -18.51
CA GLU A 23 3.82 -7.57 -18.65
C GLU A 23 3.40 -8.11 -17.28
N MET A 24 2.42 -7.45 -16.62
CA MET A 24 2.06 -7.83 -15.26
C MET A 24 1.71 -9.31 -15.26
N PRO A 25 2.35 -10.14 -14.41
CA PRO A 25 2.08 -11.57 -14.40
C PRO A 25 0.58 -11.79 -14.24
N ALA A 26 0.00 -12.77 -14.91
CA ALA A 26 -1.40 -13.11 -14.69
C ALA A 26 -1.58 -13.76 -13.31
N THR A 27 -2.79 -13.68 -12.76
CA THR A 27 -3.15 -14.45 -11.56
C THR A 27 -3.13 -15.95 -11.91
N VAL A 28 -2.48 -16.77 -11.08
CA VAL A 28 -2.28 -18.21 -11.34
C VAL A 28 -3.11 -19.04 -10.35
N GLN A 29 -3.79 -20.08 -10.82
CA GLN A 29 -4.44 -21.05 -9.93
C GLN A 29 -3.42 -22.09 -9.44
N ALA A 30 -3.44 -22.38 -8.14
CA ALA A 30 -2.58 -23.36 -7.51
C ALA A 30 -3.35 -24.16 -6.45
N THR A 31 -2.72 -25.23 -5.94
CA THR A 31 -3.30 -26.08 -4.90
C THR A 31 -2.37 -26.10 -3.69
N THR A 32 -2.92 -25.91 -2.49
CA THR A 32 -2.14 -25.98 -1.23
C THR A 32 -1.76 -27.43 -0.91
N THR A 33 -0.86 -27.64 0.06
CA THR A 33 -0.50 -28.98 0.56
C THR A 33 -1.70 -29.75 1.11
N ASP A 34 -2.72 -29.03 1.59
CA ASP A 34 -3.95 -29.60 2.14
C ASP A 34 -5.01 -29.89 1.06
N GLY A 35 -4.70 -29.61 -0.22
CA GLY A 35 -5.58 -29.86 -1.37
C GLY A 35 -6.51 -28.68 -1.72
N ASP A 36 -6.35 -27.52 -1.11
CA ASP A 36 -7.23 -26.38 -1.35
C ASP A 36 -6.84 -25.57 -2.59
N GLN A 37 -7.84 -25.20 -3.39
CA GLN A 37 -7.66 -24.35 -4.57
C GLN A 37 -7.47 -22.88 -4.15
N VAL A 38 -6.38 -22.27 -4.63
CA VAL A 38 -6.01 -20.89 -4.35
C VAL A 38 -5.65 -20.14 -5.62
N MET A 39 -5.89 -18.83 -5.62
CA MET A 39 -5.44 -17.89 -6.64
C MET A 39 -4.22 -17.13 -6.11
N LEU A 40 -3.12 -17.19 -6.84
CA LEU A 40 -1.87 -16.49 -6.56
C LEU A 40 -1.81 -15.21 -7.40
N HIS A 41 -1.77 -14.07 -6.72
CA HIS A 41 -1.66 -12.77 -7.37
C HIS A 41 -0.19 -12.36 -7.57
N PRO A 42 0.10 -11.48 -8.55
CA PRO A 42 1.46 -11.05 -8.87
C PRO A 42 2.18 -10.29 -7.75
N ASN A 43 1.41 -9.71 -6.83
CA ASN A 43 1.93 -8.98 -5.67
C ASN A 43 2.31 -9.91 -4.49
N GLY A 44 2.31 -11.23 -4.70
CA GLY A 44 2.58 -12.23 -3.66
C GLY A 44 1.40 -12.49 -2.72
N ARG A 45 0.25 -11.81 -2.91
CA ARG A 45 -0.99 -12.15 -2.19
C ARG A 45 -1.56 -13.43 -2.77
N TRP A 46 -2.22 -14.21 -1.93
CA TRP A 46 -3.03 -15.33 -2.38
C TRP A 46 -4.40 -15.31 -1.73
N GLU A 47 -5.38 -15.93 -2.37
CA GLU A 47 -6.75 -16.06 -1.87
C GLU A 47 -7.32 -17.44 -2.18
N PHE A 48 -8.23 -17.94 -1.33
CA PHE A 48 -8.95 -19.18 -1.61
C PHE A 48 -9.97 -18.97 -2.71
N VAL A 49 -10.08 -19.93 -3.63
CA VAL A 49 -11.16 -19.95 -4.65
C VAL A 49 -12.52 -20.19 -4.00
N ASP A 50 -12.56 -20.99 -2.91
CA ASP A 50 -13.77 -21.19 -2.13
C ASP A 50 -14.08 -19.95 -1.27
N SER A 51 -15.18 -19.28 -1.61
CA SER A 51 -15.70 -18.11 -0.91
C SER A 51 -15.88 -18.29 0.61
N LYS A 52 -16.25 -19.49 1.09
CA LYS A 52 -16.42 -19.77 2.52
C LYS A 52 -15.07 -19.81 3.22
N LYS A 53 -14.07 -20.47 2.62
CA LYS A 53 -12.70 -20.51 3.15
C LYS A 53 -12.03 -19.15 3.09
N ALA A 54 -12.25 -18.39 2.01
CA ALA A 54 -11.77 -17.02 1.88
C ALA A 54 -12.32 -16.12 3.01
N ALA A 55 -13.62 -16.20 3.30
CA ALA A 55 -14.23 -15.44 4.40
C ALA A 55 -13.69 -15.85 5.78
N GLN A 56 -13.48 -17.14 6.01
CA GLN A 56 -12.87 -17.63 7.27
C GLN A 56 -11.43 -17.13 7.42
N ALA A 57 -10.62 -17.19 6.36
CA ALA A 57 -9.26 -16.67 6.37
C ALA A 57 -9.23 -15.15 6.64
N ALA A 58 -10.13 -14.39 6.03
CA ALA A 58 -10.28 -12.95 6.30
C ALA A 58 -10.67 -12.67 7.76
N ALA A 59 -11.56 -13.47 8.35
CA ALA A 59 -11.93 -13.34 9.76
C ALA A 59 -10.76 -13.65 10.71
N VAL A 60 -9.91 -14.61 10.36
CA VAL A 60 -8.67 -14.90 11.11
C VAL A 60 -7.70 -13.74 10.99
N ALA A 61 -7.51 -13.18 9.79
CA ALA A 61 -6.61 -12.06 9.55
C ALA A 61 -6.97 -10.82 10.40
N GLN A 62 -8.26 -10.56 10.64
CA GLN A 62 -8.74 -9.44 11.47
C GLN A 62 -8.38 -9.55 12.95
N LYS A 63 -8.08 -10.76 13.46
CA LYS A 63 -7.69 -10.97 14.86
C LYS A 63 -6.28 -10.47 15.17
N PHE A 64 -5.44 -10.29 14.15
CA PHE A 64 -4.07 -9.83 14.31
C PHE A 64 -4.02 -8.30 14.32
N PRO A 65 -3.56 -7.66 15.42
CA PRO A 65 -3.51 -6.21 15.53
C PRO A 65 -2.60 -5.58 14.47
N GLU A 66 -1.62 -6.31 13.93
CA GLU A 66 -0.72 -5.88 12.88
C GLU A 66 -1.43 -5.62 11.55
N ASN A 67 -2.54 -6.33 11.28
CA ASN A 67 -3.34 -6.19 10.07
C ASN A 67 -4.39 -5.08 10.18
N GLN A 68 -4.54 -4.47 11.36
CA GLN A 68 -5.52 -3.41 11.60
C GLN A 68 -4.93 -2.07 11.14
N VAL A 69 -5.32 -1.67 9.93
CA VAL A 69 -5.06 -0.32 9.42
C VAL A 69 -5.82 0.73 10.23
N CYS A 70 -5.35 1.97 10.17
CA CYS A 70 -6.05 3.07 10.84
C CYS A 70 -7.49 3.20 10.29
N PRO A 71 -8.48 3.41 11.17
CA PRO A 71 -9.87 3.51 10.76
C PRO A 71 -10.08 4.69 9.78
N PRO A 72 -11.06 4.58 8.87
CA PRO A 72 -11.29 5.58 7.84
C PRO A 72 -11.51 6.98 8.45
N GLY A 73 -10.88 7.99 7.85
CA GLY A 73 -10.92 9.38 8.34
C GLY A 73 -9.92 9.70 9.45
N SER A 74 -9.18 8.71 9.97
CA SER A 74 -8.08 8.95 10.91
C SER A 74 -6.81 9.37 10.16
N GLN A 75 -5.98 10.22 10.77
CA GLN A 75 -4.61 10.40 10.29
C GLN A 75 -3.80 9.13 10.57
N GLY A 76 -3.11 8.67 9.53
CA GLY A 76 -2.32 7.46 9.55
C GLY A 76 -1.04 7.58 10.39
N LYS A 77 -0.44 6.44 10.68
CA LYS A 77 0.89 6.35 11.30
C LYS A 77 1.96 6.86 10.33
N PHE A 78 2.97 7.56 10.83
CA PHE A 78 4.09 8.00 9.99
C PHE A 78 5.06 6.85 9.78
N LEU A 79 5.11 6.29 8.56
CA LEU A 79 5.97 5.15 8.20
C LEU A 79 5.83 3.96 9.17
N GLY A 80 4.62 3.71 9.66
CA GLY A 80 4.33 2.64 10.63
C GLY A 80 4.58 3.00 12.10
N PHE A 81 5.18 4.16 12.40
CA PHE A 81 5.39 4.65 13.76
C PHE A 81 4.24 5.54 14.25
N GLY A 82 3.87 5.36 15.52
CA GLY A 82 2.87 6.18 16.22
C GLY A 82 1.48 5.54 16.30
N ARG A 83 0.52 6.33 16.81
CA ARG A 83 -0.89 5.96 16.95
C ARG A 83 -1.71 6.52 15.78
N CYS A 84 -2.82 5.87 15.45
CA CYS A 84 -3.83 6.47 14.58
C CYS A 84 -4.48 7.65 15.31
N ILE A 85 -4.65 8.79 14.64
CA ILE A 85 -5.26 9.98 15.22
C ILE A 85 -6.67 10.11 14.63
N PRO A 86 -7.73 9.75 15.36
CA PRO A 86 -9.09 9.81 14.85
C PRO A 86 -9.59 11.26 14.71
N PRO A 87 -10.60 11.52 13.85
CA PRO A 87 -11.22 12.83 13.75
C PRO A 87 -11.84 13.21 15.11
N GLY A 88 -11.51 14.42 15.58
CA GLY A 88 -11.90 14.91 16.91
C GLY A 88 -10.86 14.70 18.02
N ASP A 89 -9.78 13.96 17.77
CA ASP A 89 -8.64 13.94 18.69
C ASP A 89 -7.98 15.33 18.73
N LYS A 90 -7.51 15.75 19.92
CA LYS A 90 -6.78 17.02 20.09
C LYS A 90 -5.59 17.17 19.13
N ASP A 91 -4.97 16.05 18.78
CA ASP A 91 -3.80 16.02 17.90
C ASP A 91 -4.18 16.05 16.42
N PHE A 92 -5.47 15.83 16.06
CA PHE A 92 -5.94 15.80 14.67
C PHE A 92 -5.75 17.13 13.96
N ASN A 93 -5.97 18.25 14.64
CA ASN A 93 -5.83 19.60 14.07
C ASN A 93 -4.64 20.37 14.65
N ARG A 94 -3.70 19.68 15.32
CA ARG A 94 -2.61 20.33 16.04
C ARG A 94 -1.56 20.99 15.11
N GLY A 95 -1.51 20.58 13.84
CA GLY A 95 -0.54 21.09 12.87
C GLY A 95 0.90 20.74 13.25
N SER A 96 1.87 21.38 12.59
CA SER A 96 3.29 21.16 12.90
C SER A 96 3.66 21.75 14.26
N LEU A 97 4.33 20.97 15.11
CA LEU A 97 4.86 21.45 16.40
C LEU A 97 5.95 22.53 16.25
N SER A 98 6.52 22.68 15.06
CA SER A 98 7.50 23.74 14.79
C SER A 98 6.88 25.12 14.58
N GLY A 99 5.54 25.23 14.59
CA GLY A 99 4.81 26.47 14.32
C GLY A 99 4.82 26.89 12.84
N LYS A 100 5.44 26.10 11.96
CA LYS A 100 5.60 26.41 10.52
C LYS A 100 4.53 25.75 9.62
N GLY A 101 3.45 25.24 10.18
CA GLY A 101 2.43 24.55 9.40
C GLY A 101 1.03 24.65 10.00
N ARG A 102 0.14 25.28 9.22
CA ARG A 102 -1.22 24.80 8.98
C ARG A 102 -1.27 24.15 7.62
#